data_AF-A0A4Y2L8H3-F1
#
_entry.id   AF-A0A4Y2L8H3-F1
#
_cell.length_a   1.000
_cell.length_b   1.000
_cell.length_c   1.000
_cell.angle_alpha   90.00
_cell.angle_beta   90.00
_cell.angle_gamma   90.00
#
_symmetry.space_group_name_H-M   'P 1'
#
loop_
_entity.id
_entity.type
_entity.pdbx_description
1 polymer ?
#
loop_
_entity_poly.entity_id
_entity_poly.type
_entity_poly.pdbx_seq_one_letter_code
_entity_poly.pdbx_strand_id
1 'polypeptide(L)'
;MEQILDYLVNFFVEPSSKLDPETSVGKLQSYMNNLKPIKTQHPTNQKIFLHKDLKSSSHVFVRIDRVKKALEPAYEGPFPVFTRQDKYFTVTIKEKNVNISIDRLKPAYLLEADSDNLLDASSRNSKTSESSNAQTSQARQEDNEHTTRCGRKVRTPVRFQG
;
A
#
# COMPACT_ATOMS: atom_id res chain seq x y z
N MET A 1 3.38 -43.55 -41.77
CA MET A 1 4.86 -43.65 -41.73
C MET A 1 5.50 -42.65 -42.70
N GLU A 2 5.01 -42.56 -43.94
CA GLU A 2 5.47 -41.60 -44.97
C GLU A 2 5.40 -40.11 -44.53
N GLN A 3 4.30 -39.68 -43.90
CA GLN A 3 4.12 -38.27 -43.47
C GLN A 3 5.10 -37.79 -42.37
N ILE A 4 5.64 -38.69 -41.56
CA ILE A 4 6.59 -38.34 -40.48
C ILE A 4 8.00 -38.18 -41.04
N LEU A 5 8.34 -38.98 -42.06
CA LEU A 5 9.64 -38.89 -42.73
C LEU A 5 9.73 -37.62 -43.58
N ASP A 6 8.67 -37.23 -44.30
CA ASP A 6 8.65 -35.96 -45.03
C ASP A 6 8.79 -34.74 -44.11
N TYR A 7 8.20 -34.79 -42.91
CA TYR A 7 8.32 -33.70 -41.92
C TYR A 7 9.74 -33.59 -41.36
N LEU A 8 10.40 -34.73 -41.07
CA LEU A 8 11.78 -34.74 -40.58
C LEU A 8 12.79 -34.33 -41.66
N VAL A 9 12.55 -34.69 -42.92
CA VAL A 9 13.37 -34.24 -44.05
C VAL A 9 13.26 -32.73 -44.20
N ASN A 10 12.05 -32.16 -44.13
CA ASN A 10 11.83 -30.71 -44.20
C ASN A 10 12.32 -29.93 -42.96
N PHE A 11 12.41 -30.59 -41.80
CA PHE A 11 12.89 -29.97 -40.56
C PHE A 11 14.41 -29.71 -40.56
N PHE A 12 15.20 -30.55 -41.24
CA PHE A 12 16.65 -30.43 -41.36
C PHE A 12 17.11 -29.88 -42.71
N VAL A 13 16.21 -29.38 -43.56
CA VAL A 13 16.61 -28.61 -44.75
C VAL A 13 17.43 -27.42 -44.29
N GLU A 14 18.71 -27.42 -44.63
CA GLU A 14 19.59 -26.28 -44.38
C GLU A 14 18.95 -25.03 -44.99
N PRO A 15 18.84 -23.92 -44.24
CA PRO A 15 18.28 -22.69 -44.78
C PRO A 15 19.09 -22.30 -46.01
N SER A 16 18.43 -22.23 -47.17
CA SER A 16 19.04 -21.95 -48.47
C SER A 16 19.86 -20.65 -48.49
N SER A 17 19.58 -19.72 -47.59
CA SER A 17 20.43 -18.55 -47.35
C SER A 17 21.49 -18.86 -46.30
N LYS A 18 22.71 -19.20 -46.74
CA LYS A 18 23.91 -19.08 -45.90
C LYS A 18 24.10 -17.61 -45.54
N LEU A 19 23.50 -17.15 -44.44
CA LEU A 19 23.82 -15.84 -43.88
C LEU A 19 25.23 -15.94 -43.32
N ASP A 20 26.15 -15.18 -43.90
CA ASP A 20 27.52 -15.09 -43.37
C ASP A 20 27.45 -14.63 -41.91
N PRO A 21 27.99 -15.42 -40.94
CA PRO A 21 27.89 -15.09 -39.52
C PRO A 21 28.34 -13.66 -39.20
N GLU A 22 29.38 -13.17 -39.88
CA GLU A 22 29.88 -11.79 -39.75
C GLU A 22 28.81 -10.76 -40.13
N THR A 23 28.09 -10.98 -41.24
CA THR A 23 27.00 -10.10 -41.67
C THR A 23 25.80 -10.15 -40.73
N SER A 24 25.51 -11.30 -40.13
CA SER A 24 24.38 -11.48 -39.21
C SER A 24 24.59 -10.72 -37.89
N VAL A 25 25.80 -10.80 -37.34
CA VAL A 25 26.21 -10.11 -36.11
C VAL A 25 26.25 -8.61 -36.35
N GLY A 26 26.83 -8.16 -37.46
CA GLY A 26 26.85 -6.73 -37.82
C GLY A 26 25.45 -6.14 -37.98
N LYS A 27 24.51 -6.89 -38.56
CA LYS A 27 23.12 -6.46 -38.72
C LYS A 27 22.40 -6.33 -37.37
N LEU A 28 22.59 -7.30 -36.47
CA LEU A 28 22.02 -7.26 -35.12
C LEU A 28 22.59 -6.12 -34.29
N GLN A 29 23.91 -5.91 -34.31
CA GLN A 29 24.57 -4.79 -33.66
C GLN A 29 24.02 -3.45 -34.18
N SER A 30 23.84 -3.32 -35.49
CA SER A 30 23.24 -2.12 -36.09
C SER A 30 21.80 -1.89 -35.59
N TYR A 31 20.96 -2.92 -35.55
CA TYR A 31 19.60 -2.80 -35.00
C TYR A 31 19.60 -2.40 -33.52
N MET A 32 20.42 -3.05 -32.69
CA MET A 32 20.51 -2.75 -31.27
C MET A 32 21.06 -1.34 -31.01
N ASN A 33 22.04 -0.88 -31.78
CA ASN A 33 22.56 0.49 -31.69
C ASN A 33 21.53 1.55 -32.11
N ASN A 34 20.56 1.19 -32.97
CA ASN A 34 19.47 2.06 -33.38
C ASN A 34 18.31 2.09 -32.37
N LEU A 35 18.22 1.12 -31.45
CA LEU A 35 17.24 1.13 -30.37
C LEU A 35 17.63 2.16 -29.31
N LYS A 36 17.04 3.35 -29.39
CA LYS A 36 17.17 4.38 -28.35
C LYS A 36 16.07 4.22 -27.30
N PRO A 37 16.38 4.33 -26.00
CA PRO A 37 15.35 4.43 -24.98
C PRO A 37 14.41 5.60 -25.30
N ILE A 38 13.11 5.33 -25.29
CA ILE A 38 12.11 6.39 -25.35
C ILE A 38 12.28 7.23 -24.09
N LYS A 39 12.34 8.56 -24.25
CA LYS A 39 12.31 9.49 -23.12
C LYS A 39 10.99 9.28 -22.38
N THR A 40 11.04 8.53 -21.29
CA THR A 40 9.91 8.44 -20.37
C THR A 40 9.71 9.81 -19.73
N GLN A 41 8.47 10.27 -19.66
CA GLN A 41 8.11 11.44 -18.87
C GLN A 41 8.24 11.05 -17.39
N HIS A 42 9.46 11.03 -16.88
CA HIS A 42 9.66 11.00 -15.45
C HIS A 42 9.52 12.44 -14.94
N PRO A 43 8.50 12.77 -14.13
CA PRO A 43 8.48 14.06 -13.47
C PRO A 43 9.73 14.15 -12.60
N THR A 44 10.70 14.98 -13.00
CA THR A 44 11.91 15.27 -12.22
C THR A 44 11.59 16.04 -10.94
N ASN A 45 10.36 16.56 -10.84
CA ASN A 45 9.85 17.37 -9.75
C ASN A 45 8.61 16.71 -9.13
N GLN A 46 8.79 15.49 -8.63
CA GLN A 46 7.73 14.85 -7.83
C GLN A 46 7.54 15.65 -6.54
N LYS A 47 6.36 16.23 -6.37
CA LYS A 47 5.97 16.87 -5.12
C LYS A 47 5.90 15.79 -4.04
N ILE A 48 6.82 15.85 -3.07
CA ILE A 48 6.82 14.96 -1.91
C ILE A 48 5.53 15.24 -1.13
N PHE A 49 4.75 14.19 -0.88
CA PHE A 49 3.55 14.31 -0.07
C PHE A 49 3.94 14.39 1.41
N LEU A 50 3.67 15.53 2.03
CA LEU A 50 3.79 15.74 3.47
C LEU A 50 2.41 16.03 4.06
N HIS A 51 2.10 15.38 5.18
CA HIS A 51 0.86 15.66 5.91
C HIS A 51 0.85 17.11 6.44
N LYS A 52 -0.20 17.86 6.11
CA LYS A 52 -0.35 19.28 6.48
C LYS A 52 -0.29 19.49 8.00
N ASP A 53 -0.94 18.59 8.73
CA ASP A 53 -1.10 18.68 10.18
C ASP A 53 0.13 18.21 10.96
N LEU A 54 1.15 17.69 10.27
CA LEU A 54 2.37 17.21 10.92
C LEU A 54 3.12 18.36 11.62
N LYS A 55 3.01 19.59 11.10
CA LYS A 55 3.62 20.77 11.74
C LYS A 55 2.93 21.17 13.05
N SER A 56 1.64 20.93 13.17
CA SER A 56 0.82 21.28 14.35
C SER A 56 0.60 20.11 15.31
N SER A 57 0.82 18.85 14.88
CA SER A 57 0.53 17.66 15.69
C SER A 57 1.38 17.58 16.95
N SER A 58 0.75 17.41 18.12
CA SER A 58 1.45 17.20 19.40
C SER A 58 2.15 15.84 19.47
N HIS A 59 1.53 14.82 18.89
CA HIS A 59 2.04 13.45 18.84
C HIS A 59 2.11 12.93 17.41
N VAL A 60 3.01 11.98 17.19
CA VAL A 60 3.26 11.38 15.87
C VAL A 60 3.42 9.87 15.97
N PHE A 61 2.96 9.17 14.95
CA PHE A 61 3.28 7.78 14.67
C PHE A 61 4.57 7.68 13.88
N VAL A 62 5.45 6.76 14.29
CA VAL A 62 6.78 6.55 13.68
C VAL A 62 6.78 5.26 12.87
N ARG A 63 7.21 5.32 11.60
CA ARG A 63 7.30 4.14 10.72
C ARG A 63 8.42 3.20 11.16
N ILE A 64 8.13 1.90 11.15
CA ILE A 64 9.11 0.83 11.41
C ILE A 64 9.73 0.40 10.06
N ASP A 65 10.96 0.84 9.79
CA ASP A 65 11.68 0.53 8.53
C ASP A 65 12.52 -0.77 8.59
N ARG A 66 12.58 -1.44 9.74
CA ARG A 66 13.23 -2.77 9.87
C ARG A 66 12.36 -3.86 9.24
N VAL A 67 12.97 -5.02 8.95
CA VAL A 67 12.21 -6.23 8.59
C VAL A 67 11.24 -6.56 9.72
N LYS A 68 9.95 -6.63 9.37
CA LYS A 68 8.86 -6.80 10.32
C LYS A 68 8.52 -8.26 10.52
N LYS A 69 8.00 -8.59 11.70
CA LYS A 69 7.35 -9.88 11.93
C LYS A 69 5.96 -9.92 11.28
N ALA A 70 5.44 -11.13 11.07
CA ALA A 70 4.05 -11.29 10.63
C ALA A 70 3.11 -10.58 11.61
N LEU A 71 2.14 -9.83 11.07
CA LEU A 71 1.12 -9.07 11.81
C LEU A 71 1.65 -7.92 12.69
N GLU A 72 2.92 -7.51 12.58
CA GLU A 72 3.42 -6.31 13.26
C GLU A 72 2.86 -5.04 12.57
N PRO A 73 2.39 -4.02 13.32
CA PRO A 73 1.93 -2.77 12.71
C PRO A 73 3.08 -2.05 11.99
N ALA A 74 2.78 -1.30 10.93
CA ALA A 74 3.80 -0.57 10.16
C ALA A 74 4.33 0.68 10.87
N TYR A 75 3.58 1.17 11.86
CA TYR A 75 3.93 2.33 12.66
C TYR A 75 3.81 2.00 14.13
N GLU A 76 4.65 2.62 14.95
CA GLU A 76 4.64 2.50 16.40
C GLU A 76 4.18 3.81 17.03
N GLY A 77 3.35 3.69 18.08
CA GLY A 77 3.02 4.68 19.10
C GLY A 77 2.43 6.02 18.62
N PRO A 78 1.57 6.68 19.40
CA PRO A 78 1.58 8.14 19.42
C PRO A 78 2.71 8.60 20.34
N PHE A 79 3.80 9.10 19.76
CA PHE A 79 4.92 9.63 20.53
C PHE A 79 4.89 11.17 20.59
N PRO A 80 5.20 11.78 21.73
CA PRO A 80 5.22 13.24 21.83
C PRO A 80 6.38 13.83 21.03
N VAL A 81 6.09 14.92 20.32
CA VAL A 81 7.09 15.68 19.57
C VAL A 81 7.75 16.70 20.50
N PHE A 82 9.07 16.60 20.66
CA PHE A 82 9.87 17.50 21.49
C PHE A 82 10.25 18.78 20.74
N THR A 83 10.86 18.65 19.55
CA THR A 83 11.21 19.79 18.68
C THR A 83 10.96 19.46 17.22
N ARG A 84 10.72 20.51 16.42
CA ARG A 84 10.41 20.42 14.99
C ARG A 84 11.47 21.16 14.18
N GLN A 85 11.99 20.51 13.14
CA GLN A 85 12.89 21.12 12.14
C GLN A 85 12.32 20.85 10.74
N ASP A 86 12.89 21.49 9.72
CA ASP A 86 12.40 21.40 8.34
C ASP A 86 12.52 20.03 7.69
N LYS A 87 13.46 19.20 8.14
CA LYS A 87 13.74 17.86 7.57
C LYS A 87 13.52 16.70 8.54
N TYR A 88 13.51 16.98 9.84
CA TYR A 88 13.38 15.96 10.88
C TYR A 88 12.74 16.55 12.12
N PHE A 89 12.06 15.73 12.91
CA PHE A 89 11.59 16.10 14.25
C PHE A 89 12.37 15.32 15.30
N THR A 90 12.52 15.90 16.48
CA THR A 90 12.97 15.18 17.67
C THR A 90 11.74 14.67 18.41
N VAL A 91 11.64 13.36 18.54
CA VAL A 91 10.50 12.66 19.15
C VAL A 91 10.99 11.94 20.40
N THR A 92 10.23 12.01 21.48
CA THR A 92 10.59 11.32 22.72
C THR A 92 10.04 9.89 22.70
N ILE A 93 10.93 8.91 22.60
CA ILE A 93 10.63 7.47 22.60
C ILE A 93 11.35 6.84 23.79
N LYS A 94 10.60 6.21 24.70
CA LYS A 94 11.15 5.58 25.91
C LYS A 94 12.09 6.53 26.68
N GLU A 95 11.62 7.76 26.92
CA GLU A 95 12.35 8.83 27.62
C GLU A 95 13.62 9.33 26.91
N LYS A 96 13.89 8.86 25.69
CA LYS A 96 15.03 9.33 24.88
C LYS A 96 14.55 10.19 23.73
N ASN A 97 15.25 11.28 23.50
CA ASN A 97 15.00 12.18 22.38
C ASN A 97 15.72 11.65 21.13
N VAL A 98 14.95 11.29 20.11
CA VAL A 98 15.45 10.68 18.87
C VAL A 98 15.08 11.55 17.68
N ASN A 99 16.03 11.79 16.78
CA ASN A 99 15.79 12.54 15.55
C ASN A 99 15.25 11.60 14.46
N ILE A 100 14.10 11.97 13.90
CA ILE A 100 13.38 11.17 12.90
C ILE A 100 13.03 12.06 11.72
N SER A 101 13.41 11.64 10.51
CA SER A 101 13.01 12.34 9.28
C SER A 101 11.49 12.41 9.14
N ILE A 102 11.02 13.53 8.58
CA ILE A 102 9.59 13.82 8.43
C ILE A 102 8.88 12.74 7.59
N ASP A 103 9.57 12.15 6.62
CA ASP A 103 9.01 11.11 5.74
C ASP A 103 8.61 9.82 6.46
N ARG A 104 9.06 9.64 7.71
CA ARG A 104 8.74 8.48 8.56
C ARG A 104 7.66 8.79 9.59
N LEU A 105 7.14 10.02 9.60
CA LEU A 105 6.18 10.48 10.60
C LEU A 105 4.78 10.60 10.00
N LYS A 106 3.79 10.27 10.83
CA LYS A 106 2.38 10.52 10.55
C LYS A 106 1.76 11.20 11.76
N PRO A 107 0.93 12.26 11.61
CA PRO A 107 0.30 12.90 12.76
C PRO A 107 -0.58 11.92 13.53
N ALA A 108 -0.54 11.98 14.85
CA ALA A 108 -1.42 11.25 15.74
C ALA A 108 -2.48 12.20 16.32
N TYR A 109 -3.74 11.81 16.19
CA TYR A 109 -4.87 12.52 16.77
C TYR A 109 -5.24 11.81 18.07
N LEU A 110 -5.03 12.48 19.19
CA LEU A 110 -5.45 12.02 20.49
C LEU A 110 -6.75 12.74 20.83
N LEU A 111 -7.73 12.01 21.32
CA LEU A 111 -8.90 12.60 21.94
C LEU A 111 -8.44 13.12 23.30
N GLU A 112 -8.54 14.43 23.51
CA GLU A 112 -8.47 14.97 24.87
C GLU A 112 -9.71 14.43 25.58
N ALA A 113 -9.52 13.36 26.36
CA ALA A 113 -10.51 12.99 27.35
C ALA A 113 -10.47 14.11 28.38
N ASP A 114 -11.57 14.85 28.49
CA ASP A 114 -11.78 15.83 29.55
C ASP A 114 -11.29 15.21 30.85
N SER A 115 -10.21 15.77 31.38
CA SER A 115 -9.51 15.26 32.53
C SER A 115 -10.34 15.54 33.77
N ASP A 116 -11.41 14.77 33.98
CA ASP A 116 -12.13 14.62 35.23
C ASP A 116 -12.77 13.21 35.25
N ASN A 117 -12.15 12.31 36.03
CA ASN A 117 -12.64 10.98 36.45
C ASN A 117 -12.42 9.78 35.52
N LEU A 118 -11.21 9.21 35.49
CA LEU A 118 -11.02 7.77 35.25
C LEU A 118 -9.93 7.18 36.15
N LEU A 119 -10.24 7.08 37.44
CA LEU A 119 -9.59 6.19 38.39
C LEU A 119 -10.55 5.06 38.80
N ASP A 120 -11.15 4.33 37.85
CA ASP A 120 -11.80 3.05 38.18
C ASP A 120 -11.99 2.17 36.93
N ALA A 121 -10.95 1.45 36.52
CA ALA A 121 -11.06 0.42 35.49
C ALA A 121 -10.27 -0.87 35.84
N SER A 122 -10.01 -1.10 37.14
CA SER A 122 -9.38 -2.34 37.61
C SER A 122 -10.34 -3.35 38.24
N SER A 123 -11.66 -3.10 38.23
CA SER A 123 -12.63 -4.08 38.72
C SER A 123 -13.88 -4.17 37.85
N ARG A 124 -13.77 -4.88 36.71
CA ARG A 124 -14.95 -5.52 36.10
C ARG A 124 -14.54 -6.61 35.10
N ASN A 125 -14.08 -7.72 35.65
CA ASN A 125 -14.08 -8.98 34.93
C ASN A 125 -14.70 -10.07 35.84
N SER A 126 -16.02 -10.25 35.75
CA SER A 126 -16.69 -11.54 35.96
C SER A 126 -18.19 -11.45 35.62
N LYS A 127 -18.68 -12.53 35.00
CA LYS A 127 -20.08 -13.00 34.82
C LYS A 127 -20.81 -12.67 33.50
N THR A 128 -20.54 -13.58 32.57
CA THR A 128 -21.46 -14.36 31.71
C THR A 128 -23.00 -14.15 31.81
N SER A 129 -23.56 -14.02 30.60
CA SER A 129 -24.74 -14.70 29.99
C SER A 129 -26.21 -14.38 30.37
N GLU A 130 -26.98 -14.17 29.27
CA GLU A 130 -28.40 -14.49 29.01
C GLU A 130 -29.50 -13.39 29.00
N SER A 131 -29.94 -13.08 27.77
CA SER A 131 -31.31 -12.95 27.23
C SER A 131 -32.38 -12.08 27.93
N SER A 132 -32.91 -11.06 27.23
CA SER A 132 -34.25 -11.12 26.58
C SER A 132 -34.82 -9.75 26.15
N ASN A 133 -35.21 -9.71 24.87
CA ASN A 133 -36.41 -9.14 24.23
C ASN A 133 -36.76 -7.62 24.20
N ALA A 134 -36.82 -7.13 22.95
CA ALA A 134 -37.85 -6.32 22.28
C ALA A 134 -38.27 -4.93 22.82
N GLN A 135 -38.12 -3.88 21.98
CA GLN A 135 -39.24 -3.30 21.22
C GLN A 135 -38.81 -2.26 20.17
N THR A 136 -39.53 -2.32 19.06
CA THR A 136 -39.39 -1.65 17.76
C THR A 136 -40.17 -0.34 17.72
N SER A 137 -39.75 0.64 16.89
CA SER A 137 -40.65 1.58 16.19
C SER A 137 -39.98 2.25 14.97
N GLN A 138 -40.31 1.74 13.78
CA GLN A 138 -40.74 2.43 12.52
C GLN A 138 -39.91 3.61 11.96
N ALA A 139 -39.65 3.83 10.66
CA ALA A 139 -39.76 3.14 9.37
C ALA A 139 -39.16 4.10 8.30
N ARG A 140 -38.46 3.62 7.24
CA ARG A 140 -38.63 4.02 5.80
C ARG A 140 -37.45 3.67 4.86
N GLN A 141 -37.86 3.03 3.76
CA GLN A 141 -37.35 3.03 2.37
C GLN A 141 -36.20 2.09 1.99
N GLU A 142 -36.58 1.12 1.18
CA GLU A 142 -35.80 0.08 0.52
C GLU A 142 -35.10 0.67 -0.71
N ASP A 143 -33.78 0.83 -0.63
CA ASP A 143 -32.91 0.90 -1.80
C ASP A 143 -32.04 -0.36 -1.78
N ASN A 144 -32.08 -1.16 -2.84
CA ASN A 144 -31.30 -2.39 -2.98
C ASN A 144 -29.79 -2.07 -3.09
N GLU A 145 -29.16 -1.69 -1.98
CA GLU A 145 -27.71 -1.56 -1.83
C GLU A 145 -27.15 -2.91 -1.37
N HIS A 146 -26.52 -3.65 -2.29
CA HIS A 146 -25.72 -4.81 -1.90
C HIS A 146 -24.49 -4.34 -1.10
N THR A 147 -24.49 -4.63 0.20
CA THR A 147 -23.35 -4.37 1.10
C THR A 147 -22.60 -5.65 1.42
N THR A 148 -21.27 -5.56 1.53
CA THR A 148 -20.48 -6.67 2.07
C THR A 148 -20.72 -6.85 3.57
N ARG A 149 -20.27 -7.96 4.15
CA ARG A 149 -20.37 -8.26 5.60
C ARG A 149 -19.80 -7.15 6.52
N CYS A 150 -18.91 -6.29 6.01
CA CYS A 150 -18.36 -5.14 6.74
C CYS A 150 -19.03 -3.79 6.41
N GLY A 151 -20.19 -3.80 5.74
CA GLY A 151 -20.96 -2.59 5.43
C GLY A 151 -20.42 -1.77 4.26
N ARG A 152 -19.47 -2.30 3.48
CA ARG A 152 -18.99 -1.61 2.27
C ARG A 152 -20.05 -1.71 1.18
N LYS A 153 -20.49 -0.56 0.66
CA LYS A 153 -21.40 -0.47 -0.49
C LYS A 153 -20.71 -1.02 -1.75
N VAL A 154 -21.25 -2.09 -2.33
CA VAL A 154 -20.74 -2.68 -3.56
C VAL A 154 -21.37 -1.94 -4.73
N ARG A 155 -20.54 -1.26 -5.53
CA ARG A 155 -20.97 -0.70 -6.82
C ARG A 155 -20.63 -1.70 -7.91
N THR A 156 -21.63 -2.15 -8.66
CA THR A 156 -21.40 -2.97 -9.84
C THR A 156 -20.91 -2.10 -11.00
N PRO A 157 -19.93 -2.55 -11.80
CA PRO A 157 -19.42 -1.80 -12.94
C PRO A 157 -20.48 -1.70 -14.05
N VAL A 158 -20.64 -0.50 -14.61
CA VAL A 158 -21.70 -0.10 -15.58
C VAL A 158 -21.70 -0.95 -16.87
N ARG A 159 -20.62 -1.67 -17.15
CA ARG A 159 -20.41 -2.41 -18.41
C ARG A 159 -21.29 -3.66 -18.58
N PHE A 160 -21.92 -4.17 -17.53
CA PHE A 160 -22.68 -5.42 -17.55
C PHE A 160 -24.18 -5.24 -17.27
N GLN A 161 -24.77 -4.12 -17.71
CA GLN A 161 -26.23 -3.98 -17.73
C GLN A 161 -26.74 -4.60 -19.03
N GLY A 162 -27.31 -5.80 -18.92
CA GLY A 162 -28.09 -6.47 -19.96
C GLY A 162 -29.57 -6.36 -19.69
#